data_AF-A0A7Z8VQ45-F1
#
_entry.id   AF-A0A7Z8VQ45-F1
#
_cell.length_a   1.000
_cell.length_b   1.000
_cell.length_c   1.000
_cell.angle_alpha   90.00
_cell.angle_beta   90.00
_cell.angle_gamma   90.00
#
_symmetry.space_group_name_H-M   'P 1'
#
loop_
_entity.id
_entity.type
_entity.pdbx_description
1 polymer ?
#
loop_
_entity_poly.entity_id
_entity_poly.type
_entity_poly.pdbx_seq_one_letter_code
_entity_poly.pdbx_strand_id
1 'polypeptide(L)'
;MNDYLKRITNYFLIGVLAFIPIVVILQIVLFMRDIISSTFQLVYGYWDNYLITISIFILSFYLFVYVGYRLSIVGRSWIIALIDNVINRIPLLNSIYRVIKKVVNLFSGHEKKEPREVVFTEYPKDDVWVPAYVTNKVDDMYILFIPTPPNPTSGFTVIVHESKIIKSKMNIEEATSFIISVGVDFNHIDNLQILKPK
;
A
#
# COMPACT_ATOMS: atom_id res chain seq x y z
N MET A 1 11.35 1.79 45.22
CA MET A 1 10.12 1.19 44.65
C MET A 1 10.07 -0.27 45.07
N ASN A 2 9.05 -0.67 45.84
CA ASN A 2 8.91 -1.98 46.46
C ASN A 2 8.94 -3.10 45.40
N ASP A 3 9.70 -4.19 45.59
CA ASP A 3 9.90 -5.21 44.55
C ASP A 3 8.59 -5.92 44.15
N TYR A 4 7.62 -5.95 45.06
CA TYR A 4 6.25 -6.39 44.77
C TYR A 4 5.52 -5.48 43.76
N LEU A 5 5.64 -4.15 43.90
CA LEU A 5 5.05 -3.21 42.96
C LEU A 5 5.67 -3.37 41.57
N LYS A 6 6.99 -3.56 41.49
CA LYS A 6 7.67 -3.83 40.21
C LYS A 6 7.13 -5.08 39.52
N ARG A 7 6.90 -6.17 40.27
CA ARG A 7 6.35 -7.42 39.71
C ARG A 7 4.93 -7.24 39.18
N ILE A 8 4.07 -6.56 39.93
CA ILE A 8 2.68 -6.28 39.50
C ILE A 8 2.69 -5.42 38.23
N THR A 9 3.47 -4.35 38.20
CA THR A 9 3.61 -3.50 37.00
C THR A 9 4.14 -4.30 35.81
N ASN A 10 5.10 -5.20 36.02
CA ASN A 10 5.62 -6.03 34.94
C ASN A 10 4.56 -6.98 34.36
N TYR A 11 3.79 -7.67 35.21
CA TYR A 11 2.69 -8.52 34.74
C TYR A 11 1.59 -7.73 34.05
N PHE A 12 1.27 -6.53 34.55
CA PHE A 12 0.34 -5.62 33.90
C PHE A 12 0.82 -5.21 32.50
N LEU A 13 2.09 -4.80 32.35
CA LEU A 13 2.67 -4.43 31.05
C LEU A 13 2.66 -5.60 30.07
N ILE A 14 3.04 -6.80 30.51
CA ILE A 14 2.98 -8.02 29.69
C ILE A 14 1.53 -8.27 29.23
N GLY A 15 0.57 -8.14 30.14
CA GLY A 15 -0.85 -8.25 29.82
C GLY A 15 -1.28 -7.23 28.77
N VAL A 16 -1.01 -5.94 28.99
CA VAL A 16 -1.36 -4.87 28.03
C VAL A 16 -0.75 -5.15 26.66
N LEU A 17 0.56 -5.45 26.59
CA LEU A 17 1.25 -5.73 25.33
C LEU A 17 0.65 -6.93 24.59
N ALA A 18 0.28 -7.99 25.32
CA ALA A 18 -0.36 -9.18 24.73
C ALA A 18 -1.74 -8.88 24.11
N PHE A 19 -2.47 -7.89 24.62
CA PHE A 19 -3.79 -7.50 24.10
C PHE A 19 -3.74 -6.49 22.95
N ILE A 20 -2.62 -5.78 22.74
CA ILE A 20 -2.50 -4.77 21.65
C ILE A 20 -2.95 -5.31 20.29
N PRO A 21 -2.49 -6.48 19.81
CA PRO A 21 -2.90 -7.00 18.49
C PRO A 21 -4.41 -7.22 18.38
N ILE A 22 -5.05 -7.71 19.46
CA ILE A 22 -6.49 -7.94 19.52
C ILE A 22 -7.24 -6.62 19.41
N VAL A 23 -6.81 -5.60 20.16
CA VAL A 23 -7.41 -4.25 20.11
C VAL A 23 -7.27 -3.64 18.72
N VAL A 24 -6.10 -3.78 18.08
CA VAL A 24 -5.87 -3.28 16.71
C VAL A 24 -6.82 -3.96 15.72
N ILE A 25 -6.97 -5.28 15.79
CA ILE A 25 -7.91 -6.03 14.94
C ILE A 25 -9.34 -5.55 15.17
N LEU A 26 -9.77 -5.40 16.43
CA LEU A 26 -11.10 -4.88 16.75
C LEU A 26 -11.31 -3.48 16.20
N GLN A 27 -10.31 -2.60 16.28
CA GLN A 27 -10.38 -1.24 15.73
C GLN A 27 -10.54 -1.26 14.20
N ILE A 28 -9.83 -2.15 13.49
CA ILE A 28 -10.00 -2.33 12.05
C ILE A 28 -11.43 -2.80 11.72
N VAL A 29 -11.96 -3.76 12.49
CA VAL A 29 -13.33 -4.27 12.30
C VAL A 29 -14.36 -3.16 12.51
N LEU A 30 -14.23 -2.37 13.57
CA LEU A 30 -15.13 -1.25 13.85
C LEU A 30 -15.05 -0.16 12.78
N PHE A 31 -13.83 0.19 12.34
CA PHE A 31 -13.62 1.13 11.24
C PHE A 31 -14.29 0.66 9.94
N MET A 32 -14.16 -0.63 9.59
CA MET A 32 -14.81 -1.20 8.43
C MET A 32 -16.33 -1.17 8.55
N ARG A 33 -16.87 -1.51 9.73
CA ARG A 33 -18.31 -1.40 10.02
C ARG A 33 -18.81 0.03 9.81
N ASP A 34 -18.07 1.03 10.27
CA ASP A 34 -18.48 2.44 10.16
C ASP A 34 -18.48 2.91 8.70
N ILE A 35 -17.51 2.50 7.88
CA ILE A 35 -17.51 2.76 6.43
C ILE A 35 -18.72 2.10 5.74
N ILE A 36 -18.98 0.83 6.03
CA ILE A 36 -20.09 0.09 5.40
C ILE A 36 -21.43 0.70 5.81
N SER A 37 -21.62 0.95 7.11
CA SER A 37 -22.87 1.48 7.65
C SER A 37 -23.15 2.91 7.18
N SER A 38 -22.14 3.79 7.16
CA SER A 38 -22.30 5.16 6.64
C SER A 38 -22.65 5.15 5.15
N THR A 39 -21.98 4.32 4.34
CA THR A 39 -22.30 4.20 2.90
C THR A 39 -23.70 3.64 2.69
N PHE A 40 -24.10 2.63 3.47
CA PHE A 40 -25.44 2.05 3.39
C PHE A 40 -26.51 3.07 3.79
N GLN A 41 -26.29 3.81 4.88
CA GLN A 41 -27.19 4.86 5.35
C GLN A 41 -27.31 6.02 4.36
N LEU A 42 -26.24 6.37 3.64
CA LEU A 42 -26.29 7.40 2.60
C LEU A 42 -27.24 7.00 1.45
N VAL A 43 -27.16 5.76 0.98
CA VAL A 43 -28.05 5.26 -0.08
C VAL A 43 -29.47 5.07 0.45
N TYR A 44 -29.62 4.46 1.63
CA TYR A 44 -30.90 4.26 2.26
C TYR A 44 -31.61 5.60 2.54
N GLY A 45 -30.90 6.59 3.08
CA GLY A 45 -31.48 7.90 3.42
C GLY A 45 -32.00 8.67 2.21
N TYR A 46 -31.54 8.37 1.00
CA TYR A 46 -32.06 8.98 -0.23
C TYR A 46 -33.34 8.29 -0.75
N TRP A 47 -33.42 6.96 -0.64
CA TRP A 47 -34.52 6.16 -1.21
C TRP A 47 -35.56 5.69 -0.19
N ASP A 48 -35.23 5.76 1.10
CA ASP A 48 -35.97 5.24 2.28
C ASP A 48 -36.54 3.84 2.07
N ASN A 49 -35.78 2.99 1.37
CA ASN A 49 -36.24 1.67 0.96
C ASN A 49 -35.09 0.67 0.95
N TYR A 50 -35.21 -0.36 1.80
CA TYR A 50 -34.21 -1.42 1.93
C TYR A 50 -34.05 -2.25 0.65
N LEU A 51 -35.13 -2.55 -0.06
CA LEU A 51 -35.06 -3.35 -1.31
C LEU A 51 -34.30 -2.59 -2.40
N ILE A 52 -34.57 -1.29 -2.56
CA ILE A 52 -33.86 -0.44 -3.53
C ILE A 52 -32.39 -0.32 -3.13
N THR A 53 -32.13 -0.06 -1.85
CA THR A 53 -30.76 0.07 -1.33
C THR A 53 -29.96 -1.20 -1.59
N ILE A 54 -30.46 -2.36 -1.17
CA ILE A 54 -29.80 -3.66 -1.40
C ILE A 54 -29.59 -3.91 -2.89
N SER A 55 -30.59 -3.62 -3.71
CA SER A 55 -30.50 -3.80 -5.17
C SER A 55 -29.38 -2.94 -5.79
N ILE A 56 -29.21 -1.69 -5.32
CA ILE A 56 -28.11 -0.81 -5.75
C ILE A 56 -26.76 -1.42 -5.37
N PHE A 57 -26.59 -1.88 -4.13
CA PHE A 57 -25.33 -2.51 -3.69
C PHE A 57 -25.00 -3.78 -4.48
N ILE A 58 -26.00 -4.63 -4.73
CA ILE A 58 -25.83 -5.84 -5.56
C ILE A 58 -25.41 -5.45 -6.98
N LEU A 59 -26.09 -4.48 -7.59
CA LEU A 59 -25.75 -3.99 -8.92
C LEU A 59 -24.33 -3.41 -8.98
N SER A 60 -23.95 -2.60 -7.98
CA SER A 60 -22.59 -2.07 -7.85
C SER A 60 -21.55 -3.18 -7.70
N PHE A 61 -21.83 -4.21 -6.89
CA PHE A 61 -20.94 -5.36 -6.74
C PHE A 61 -20.71 -6.08 -8.08
N TYR A 62 -21.78 -6.40 -8.81
CA TYR A 62 -21.66 -7.03 -10.13
C TYR A 62 -20.93 -6.14 -11.13
N LEU A 63 -21.14 -4.82 -11.08
CA LEU A 63 -20.42 -3.86 -11.90
C LEU A 63 -18.90 -3.90 -11.63
N PHE A 64 -18.49 -3.91 -10.35
CA PHE A 64 -17.08 -4.01 -9.98
C PHE A 64 -16.46 -5.34 -10.42
N VAL A 65 -17.16 -6.46 -10.19
CA VAL A 65 -16.72 -7.79 -10.64
C VAL A 65 -16.54 -7.81 -12.16
N TYR A 66 -17.51 -7.26 -12.90
CA TYR A 66 -17.42 -7.19 -14.36
C TYR A 66 -16.24 -6.33 -14.82
N VAL A 67 -16.02 -5.15 -14.23
CA VAL A 67 -14.86 -4.29 -14.56
C VAL A 67 -13.55 -5.03 -14.28
N GLY A 68 -13.44 -5.68 -13.12
CA GLY A 68 -12.25 -6.47 -12.75
C GLY A 68 -12.00 -7.63 -13.71
N TYR A 69 -13.05 -8.38 -14.08
CA TYR A 69 -12.97 -9.45 -15.07
C TYR A 69 -12.49 -8.95 -16.45
N ARG A 70 -13.01 -7.81 -16.91
CA ARG A 70 -12.57 -7.22 -18.19
C ARG A 70 -11.11 -6.77 -18.13
N LEU A 71 -10.68 -6.21 -17.01
CA LEU A 71 -9.28 -5.86 -16.79
C LEU A 71 -8.38 -7.09 -16.78
N SER A 72 -8.79 -8.19 -16.15
CA SER A 72 -7.95 -9.39 -16.04
C SER A 72 -7.74 -10.11 -17.38
N ILE A 73 -8.77 -10.13 -18.24
CA ILE A 73 -8.71 -10.83 -19.55
C ILE A 73 -8.19 -9.94 -20.67
N VAL A 74 -8.74 -8.73 -20.81
CA VAL A 74 -8.49 -7.86 -21.96
C VAL A 74 -7.43 -6.80 -21.64
N GLY A 75 -7.04 -6.65 -20.37
CA GLY A 75 -6.16 -5.56 -19.91
C GLY A 75 -6.80 -4.17 -20.00
N ARG A 76 -8.06 -4.08 -20.43
CA ARG A 76 -8.80 -2.83 -20.64
C ARG A 76 -10.29 -3.04 -20.35
N SER A 77 -10.86 -2.08 -19.63
CA SER A 77 -12.32 -1.97 -19.43
C SER A 77 -12.84 -0.75 -20.18
N TRP A 78 -13.90 -0.94 -20.97
CA TRP A 78 -14.55 0.17 -21.69
C TRP A 78 -15.14 1.22 -20.72
N ILE A 79 -15.55 0.78 -19.53
CA ILE A 79 -16.03 1.66 -18.45
C ILE A 79 -14.91 2.58 -17.98
N ILE A 80 -13.70 2.03 -17.78
CA ILE A 80 -12.53 2.83 -17.40
C ILE A 80 -12.15 3.79 -18.54
N ALA A 81 -12.23 3.36 -19.80
CA ALA A 81 -11.96 4.23 -20.94
C ALA A 81 -12.97 5.40 -21.04
N LEU A 82 -14.25 5.16 -20.71
CA LEU A 82 -15.25 6.22 -20.64
C LEU A 82 -14.93 7.21 -19.52
N ILE A 83 -14.61 6.72 -18.32
CA ILE A 83 -14.22 7.56 -17.18
C ILE A 83 -12.99 8.41 -17.54
N ASP A 84 -11.96 7.78 -18.10
CA ASP A 84 -10.76 8.46 -18.58
C ASP A 84 -11.12 9.58 -19.58
N ASN A 85 -11.99 9.31 -20.56
CA ASN A 85 -12.40 10.29 -21.56
C ASN A 85 -13.18 11.47 -20.97
N VAL A 86 -14.07 11.22 -19.99
CA VAL A 86 -14.81 12.29 -19.30
C VAL A 86 -13.85 13.16 -18.48
N ILE A 87 -12.99 12.53 -17.68
CA ILE A 87 -12.04 13.25 -16.81
C ILE A 87 -11.00 14.03 -17.63
N ASN A 88 -10.55 13.49 -18.77
CA ASN A 88 -9.60 14.16 -19.66
C ASN A 88 -10.11 15.51 -20.21
N ARG A 89 -11.44 15.70 -20.28
CA ARG A 89 -12.05 16.96 -20.72
C ARG A 89 -12.06 18.06 -19.65
N ILE A 90 -11.74 17.71 -18.41
CA ILE A 90 -11.71 18.65 -17.28
C ILE A 90 -10.24 18.85 -16.88
N PRO A 91 -9.57 19.93 -17.32
CA PRO A 91 -8.11 20.06 -17.26
C PRO A 91 -7.51 19.86 -15.86
N LEU A 92 -8.17 20.39 -14.83
CA LEU A 92 -7.71 20.26 -13.44
C LEU A 92 -7.87 18.83 -12.91
N LEU A 93 -9.00 18.17 -13.21
CA LEU A 93 -9.23 16.80 -12.76
C LEU A 93 -8.36 15.80 -13.51
N ASN A 94 -8.06 16.05 -14.78
CA ASN A 94 -7.19 15.21 -15.58
C ASN A 94 -5.77 15.08 -14.98
N SER A 95 -5.14 16.21 -14.59
CA SER A 95 -3.79 16.17 -14.01
C SER A 95 -3.76 15.35 -12.72
N ILE A 96 -4.72 15.58 -11.82
CA ILE A 96 -4.85 14.86 -10.54
C ILE A 96 -5.14 13.38 -10.78
N TYR A 97 -6.12 13.07 -11.62
CA TYR A 97 -6.53 11.69 -11.92
C TYR A 97 -5.40 10.88 -12.55
N ARG A 98 -4.63 11.47 -13.46
CA ARG A 98 -3.45 10.80 -14.05
C ARG A 98 -2.38 10.50 -13.01
N VAL A 99 -2.13 11.40 -12.06
CA VAL A 99 -1.18 11.16 -10.96
C VAL A 99 -1.69 10.03 -10.07
N ILE A 100 -2.95 10.08 -9.64
CA ILE A 100 -3.57 9.03 -8.82
C ILE A 100 -3.49 7.68 -9.53
N LYS A 101 -3.84 7.61 -10.82
CA LYS A 101 -3.81 6.38 -11.60
C LYS A 101 -2.39 5.79 -11.69
N LYS A 102 -1.36 6.63 -11.86
CA LYS A 102 0.04 6.19 -11.81
C LYS A 102 0.40 5.61 -10.45
N VAL A 103 0.04 6.29 -9.37
CA VAL A 103 0.30 5.81 -8.00
C VAL A 103 -0.40 4.48 -7.76
N VAL A 104 -1.70 4.36 -8.06
CA VAL A 104 -2.44 3.10 -7.91
C VAL A 104 -1.84 2.00 -8.78
N ASN A 105 -1.41 2.30 -10.00
CA ASN A 105 -0.75 1.33 -10.87
C ASN A 105 0.58 0.82 -10.30
N LEU A 106 1.33 1.64 -9.54
CA LEU A 106 2.56 1.21 -8.86
C LEU A 106 2.29 0.18 -7.76
N PHE A 107 1.14 0.26 -7.07
CA PHE A 107 0.78 -0.67 -5.99
C PHE A 107 -0.08 -1.87 -6.45
N SER A 108 -0.80 -1.79 -7.58
CA SER A 108 -1.83 -2.78 -7.94
C SER A 108 -1.36 -4.11 -8.57
N GLY A 109 -0.06 -4.33 -8.81
CA GLY A 109 0.50 -5.54 -9.43
C GLY A 109 0.16 -5.80 -10.92
N HIS A 110 -0.76 -5.04 -11.55
CA HIS A 110 -1.44 -5.46 -12.80
C HIS A 110 -0.74 -5.19 -14.15
N GLU A 111 0.37 -4.45 -14.21
CA GLU A 111 1.10 -4.25 -15.47
C GLU A 111 2.14 -5.36 -15.69
N LYS A 112 1.84 -6.29 -16.61
CA LYS A 112 2.67 -7.46 -16.98
C LYS A 112 3.98 -7.14 -17.72
N LYS A 113 4.33 -5.87 -17.97
CA LYS A 113 5.40 -5.51 -18.93
C LYS A 113 6.74 -5.12 -18.32
N GLU A 114 6.80 -4.69 -17.07
CA GLU A 114 8.07 -4.49 -16.37
C GLU A 114 7.96 -5.02 -14.94
N PRO A 115 8.88 -5.91 -14.50
CA PRO A 115 8.91 -6.33 -13.11
C PRO A 115 9.14 -5.11 -12.24
N ARG A 116 8.17 -4.80 -11.38
CA ARG A 116 8.29 -3.71 -10.42
C ARG A 116 9.43 -4.07 -9.49
N GLU A 117 10.48 -3.26 -9.53
CA GLU A 117 11.74 -3.61 -8.93
C GLU A 117 11.84 -3.02 -7.53
N VAL A 118 12.12 -3.89 -6.56
CA VAL A 118 12.58 -3.46 -5.25
C VAL A 118 14.11 -3.41 -5.30
N VAL A 119 14.67 -2.29 -4.89
CA VAL A 119 16.14 -2.11 -4.81
C VAL A 119 16.52 -1.71 -3.40
N PHE A 120 17.78 -1.89 -3.06
CA PHE A 120 18.42 -1.23 -1.94
C PHE A 120 19.19 -0.02 -2.45
N THR A 121 19.12 1.08 -1.71
CA THR A 121 19.94 2.28 -1.97
C THR A 121 20.46 2.82 -0.65
N GLU A 122 21.59 3.54 -0.70
CA GLU A 122 22.21 4.13 0.47
C GLU A 122 21.49 5.44 0.84
N TYR A 123 20.92 5.52 2.04
CA TYR A 123 20.28 6.73 2.56
C TYR A 123 20.23 6.69 4.10
N PRO A 124 20.55 7.79 4.82
CA PRO A 124 20.96 9.10 4.29
C PRO A 124 22.47 9.23 4.02
N LYS A 125 23.26 8.18 4.26
CA LYS A 125 24.72 8.16 4.05
C LYS A 125 25.17 6.78 3.52
N ASP A 126 26.44 6.72 3.10
CA ASP A 126 27.07 5.48 2.65
C ASP A 126 27.01 4.37 3.72
N ASP A 127 26.92 3.12 3.27
CA ASP A 127 26.75 1.88 4.05
C ASP A 127 25.46 1.81 4.91
N VAL A 128 24.50 2.73 4.72
CA VAL A 128 23.17 2.69 5.34
C VAL A 128 22.13 2.38 4.29
N TRP A 129 21.72 1.12 4.20
CA TRP A 129 20.85 0.64 3.15
C TRP A 129 19.38 0.68 3.53
N VAL A 130 18.55 1.17 2.61
CA VAL A 130 17.09 1.16 2.73
C VAL A 130 16.47 0.48 1.50
N PRO A 131 15.40 -0.32 1.67
CA PRO A 131 14.62 -0.80 0.54
C PRO A 131 13.84 0.35 -0.08
N ALA A 132 13.75 0.36 -1.40
CA ALA A 132 13.02 1.37 -2.15
C ALA A 132 12.31 0.72 -3.34
N TYR A 133 11.16 1.29 -3.72
CA TYR A 133 10.45 0.88 -4.91
C TYR A 133 10.92 1.74 -6.08
N VAL A 134 11.30 1.09 -7.19
CA VAL A 134 11.57 1.80 -8.44
C VAL A 134 10.25 2.30 -9.01
N THR A 135 10.09 3.64 -9.06
CA THR A 135 8.86 4.27 -9.56
C THR A 135 8.99 4.72 -11.00
N ASN A 136 10.21 5.03 -11.46
CA ASN A 136 10.51 5.42 -12.83
C ASN A 136 12.01 5.27 -13.12
N LYS A 137 12.38 5.14 -14.39
CA LYS A 137 13.76 5.09 -14.88
C LYS A 137 13.91 6.00 -16.10
N VAL A 138 14.96 6.81 -16.14
CA VAL A 138 15.33 7.65 -17.28
C VAL A 138 16.82 7.49 -17.51
N ASP A 139 17.20 6.86 -18.63
CA ASP A 139 18.58 6.49 -18.92
C ASP A 139 19.24 5.73 -17.74
N ASP A 140 20.33 6.27 -17.19
CA ASP A 140 21.07 5.67 -16.06
C ASP A 140 20.60 6.19 -14.70
N MET A 141 19.49 6.93 -14.66
CA MET A 141 18.92 7.51 -13.44
C MET A 141 17.64 6.77 -13.01
N TYR A 142 17.59 6.42 -11.73
CA TYR A 142 16.46 5.75 -11.08
C TYR A 142 15.74 6.71 -10.14
N ILE A 143 14.41 6.77 -10.26
CA ILE A 143 13.54 7.52 -9.36
C ILE A 143 12.91 6.52 -8.39
N LEU A 144 13.34 6.60 -7.13
CA LEU A 144 12.99 5.66 -6.08
C LEU A 144 12.02 6.30 -5.09
N PHE A 145 11.04 5.53 -4.64
CA PHE A 145 10.23 5.87 -3.47
C PHE A 145 10.72 5.05 -2.28
N ILE A 146 11.24 5.75 -1.27
CA ILE A 146 11.71 5.19 0.00
C ILE A 146 10.59 5.35 1.03
N PRO A 147 9.87 4.29 1.37
CA PRO A 147 8.76 4.34 2.31
C PRO A 147 9.23 4.48 3.77
N THR A 148 8.34 4.95 4.64
CA THR A 148 8.58 5.15 6.07
C THR A 148 7.82 4.10 6.90
N PRO A 149 8.50 3.23 7.68
CA PRO A 149 7.85 2.31 8.60
C PRO A 149 6.96 3.02 9.65
N PRO A 150 5.82 2.42 10.07
CA PRO A 150 5.18 1.22 9.52
C PRO A 150 4.26 1.54 8.32
N ASN A 151 4.19 2.79 7.85
CA ASN A 151 3.25 3.22 6.82
C ASN A 151 3.91 3.23 5.42
N PRO A 152 3.69 2.20 4.58
CA PRO A 152 4.37 2.05 3.30
C PRO A 152 3.90 3.06 2.24
N THR A 153 2.90 3.89 2.55
CA THR A 153 2.39 4.93 1.65
C THR A 153 3.04 6.29 1.87
N SER A 154 3.73 6.49 3.00
CA SER A 154 4.48 7.71 3.33
C SER A 154 5.97 7.49 3.10
N GLY A 155 6.72 8.53 2.74
CA GLY A 155 8.13 8.38 2.43
C GLY A 155 8.74 9.56 1.69
N PHE A 156 9.93 9.32 1.12
CA PHE A 156 10.68 10.29 0.33
C PHE A 156 10.86 9.77 -1.09
N THR A 157 10.91 10.69 -2.05
CA THR A 157 11.33 10.38 -3.41
C THR A 157 12.77 10.83 -3.57
N VAL A 158 13.62 9.93 -4.04
CA VAL A 158 15.03 10.22 -4.36
C VAL A 158 15.32 9.87 -5.81
N ILE A 159 16.31 10.57 -6.38
CA ILE A 159 16.80 10.31 -7.72
C ILE A 159 18.27 9.93 -7.60
N VAL A 160 18.63 8.72 -8.04
CA VAL A 160 19.97 8.16 -7.88
C VAL A 160 20.47 7.57 -9.19
N HIS A 161 21.79 7.58 -9.40
CA HIS A 161 22.40 6.90 -10.54
C HIS A 161 22.32 5.38 -10.34
N GLU A 162 22.27 4.60 -11.41
CA GLU A 162 22.17 3.13 -11.35
C GLU A 162 23.32 2.47 -10.57
N SER A 163 24.48 3.13 -10.48
CA SER A 163 25.62 2.64 -9.69
C SER A 163 25.41 2.74 -8.16
N LYS A 164 24.34 3.42 -7.72
CA LYS A 164 23.97 3.62 -6.30
C LYS A 164 22.78 2.76 -5.87
N ILE A 165 22.41 1.77 -6.67
CA ILE A 165 21.36 0.80 -6.36
C ILE A 165 21.90 -0.62 -6.39
N ILE A 166 21.34 -1.47 -5.52
CA ILE A 166 21.56 -2.91 -5.53
C ILE A 166 20.20 -3.58 -5.67
N LYS A 167 20.04 -4.45 -6.66
CA LYS A 167 18.77 -5.15 -6.87
C LYS A 167 18.44 -6.03 -5.67
N SER A 168 17.23 -5.91 -5.14
CA SER A 168 16.75 -6.78 -4.06
C SER A 168 16.20 -8.09 -4.62
N LYS A 169 16.35 -9.18 -3.86
CA LYS A 169 15.61 -10.41 -4.10
C LYS A 169 14.14 -10.35 -3.64
N MET A 170 13.78 -9.32 -2.86
CA MET A 170 12.41 -9.14 -2.37
C MET A 170 11.47 -8.73 -3.50
N ASN A 171 10.27 -9.30 -3.53
CA ASN A 171 9.15 -8.74 -4.27
C ASN A 171 8.51 -7.57 -3.48
N ILE A 172 7.54 -6.87 -4.09
CA ILE A 172 6.86 -5.74 -3.43
C ILE A 172 6.18 -6.15 -2.13
N GLU A 173 5.50 -7.29 -2.10
CA GLU A 173 4.75 -7.75 -0.93
C GLU A 173 5.70 -8.02 0.25
N GLU A 174 6.82 -8.71 -0.01
CA GLU A 174 7.86 -8.98 0.97
C GLU A 174 8.50 -7.69 1.49
N ALA A 175 8.87 -6.78 0.59
CA ALA A 175 9.43 -5.48 1.00
C ALA A 175 8.43 -4.68 1.82
N THR A 176 7.15 -4.67 1.42
CA THR A 176 6.08 -3.97 2.14
C THR A 176 5.86 -4.58 3.53
N SER A 177 5.88 -5.91 3.65
CA SER A 177 5.80 -6.60 4.94
C SER A 177 6.98 -6.24 5.86
N PHE A 178 8.19 -6.23 5.31
CA PHE A 178 9.38 -5.77 6.01
C PHE A 178 9.22 -4.33 6.55
N ILE A 179 8.69 -3.42 5.73
CA ILE A 179 8.47 -2.01 6.12
C ILE A 179 7.37 -1.89 7.20
N ILE A 180 6.21 -2.52 7.02
CA ILE A 180 5.09 -2.46 7.96
C ILE A 180 5.49 -3.06 9.31
N SER A 181 6.23 -4.16 9.29
CA SER A 181 6.72 -4.84 10.50
C SER A 181 7.89 -4.12 11.19
N VAL A 182 8.31 -2.96 10.68
CA VAL A 182 9.47 -2.20 11.20
C VAL A 182 10.74 -3.06 11.19
N GLY A 183 10.87 -3.90 10.16
CA GLY A 183 12.03 -4.74 9.91
C GLY A 183 12.02 -6.11 10.58
N VAL A 184 10.98 -6.46 11.34
CA VAL A 184 10.87 -7.76 12.01
C VAL A 184 10.70 -8.91 11.02
N ASP A 185 9.96 -8.69 9.94
CA ASP A 185 9.73 -9.69 8.88
C ASP A 185 10.75 -9.54 7.75
N PHE A 186 11.96 -10.11 7.94
CA PHE A 186 13.03 -10.12 6.94
C PHE A 186 13.48 -11.54 6.60
N ASN A 187 13.03 -12.05 5.46
CA ASN A 187 13.26 -13.44 5.06
C ASN A 187 14.44 -13.64 4.07
N HIS A 188 15.05 -12.55 3.60
CA HIS A 188 16.09 -12.60 2.56
C HIS A 188 17.50 -12.29 3.10
N ILE A 189 17.99 -13.12 4.03
CA ILE A 189 19.30 -12.95 4.68
C ILE A 189 20.45 -12.83 3.67
N ASP A 190 20.35 -13.52 2.53
CA ASP A 190 21.32 -13.41 1.44
C ASP A 190 21.55 -11.98 0.95
N ASN A 191 20.51 -11.13 0.98
CA ASN A 191 20.65 -9.73 0.58
C ASN A 191 21.67 -9.01 1.48
N LEU A 192 21.73 -9.34 2.78
CA LEU A 192 22.67 -8.72 3.72
C LEU A 192 24.14 -9.00 3.38
N GLN A 193 24.42 -10.08 2.65
CA GLN A 193 25.79 -10.37 2.21
C GLN A 193 26.26 -9.40 1.12
N ILE A 194 25.32 -8.94 0.28
CA ILE A 194 25.56 -8.03 -0.85
C ILE A 194 25.66 -6.57 -0.36
N LEU A 195 25.01 -6.25 0.76
CA LEU A 195 24.96 -4.91 1.37
C LEU A 195 26.11 -4.64 2.36
N LYS A 196 27.11 -5.51 2.43
CA LYS A 196 28.23 -5.33 3.37
C LYS A 196 29.03 -4.07 3.01
N PRO A 197 29.55 -3.34 4.02
CA PRO A 197 30.46 -2.23 3.79
C PRO A 197 31.66 -2.70 2.99
N LYS A 198 32.11 -1.87 2.05
CA LYS A 198 33.33 -2.12 1.27
C LYS A 198 34.59 -1.76 2.05
#